data_AF-A0A0E9MKU4-F1
#
_entry.id   AF-A0A0E9MKU4-F1
#
_cell.length_a   1.000
_cell.length_b   1.000
_cell.length_c   1.000
_cell.angle_alpha   90.00
_cell.angle_beta   90.00
_cell.angle_gamma   90.00
#
_symmetry.space_group_name_H-M   'P 1'
#
loop_
_entity.id
_entity.type
_entity.pdbx_description
1 polymer ?
#
loop_
_entity_poly.entity_id
_entity_poly.type
_entity_poly.pdbx_seq_one_letter_code
_entity_poly.pdbx_strand_id
1 'polypeptide(L)'
;MAYLTDELARAVPTCDTAGMDEDSCWAAVQRRDRAFDGRFVTGVLTTGIYCRPSCAARHPKRDNVRFFATGAEAAATGLRACLRCKPDEVARDAEAVAKAVALIAASESPPSLDRLAEAVGYSPFHFHRLFKRATGVTPADYARARRAGQMQRSLEAEPRITDAIYDAGYSGPSRFYDDAKRRLGMTPSAWRNGGRGETIRWATAETDLGTMLVAATKRGICRLSFDEDESVLHRRFPNAAIEHGGAEMAELVRRTVAAVNAPEKPHDLPLDVHGTAFQEAVWRELQKIPAGETRSYAQIAAAVGRPAAVRAAGTANGDNNVAVLIPCHRVIRTDGTLGGYAYGLERKEKLLRREKANA
;
A
#
# COMPACT_ATOMS: atom_id res chain seq x y z
N MET A 1 -53.75 14.59 -7.48
CA MET A 1 -53.76 14.26 -8.92
C MET A 1 -52.44 13.55 -9.23
N ALA A 2 -52.33 12.25 -9.45
CA ALA A 2 -53.27 11.15 -9.46
C ALA A 2 -52.44 9.90 -9.09
N TYR A 3 -53.10 8.91 -8.52
CA TYR A 3 -52.57 7.58 -8.24
C TYR A 3 -51.91 6.99 -9.50
N LEU A 4 -50.61 6.69 -9.42
CA LEU A 4 -49.96 5.71 -10.30
C LEU A 4 -49.83 4.41 -9.50
N THR A 5 -50.99 3.76 -9.42
CA THR A 5 -51.26 2.32 -9.44
C THR A 5 -50.12 1.35 -9.06
N ASP A 6 -50.47 0.56 -8.04
CA ASP A 6 -49.94 -0.70 -7.51
C ASP A 6 -49.64 -1.80 -8.56
N GLU A 7 -49.84 -1.53 -9.86
CA GLU A 7 -49.62 -2.47 -10.97
C GLU A 7 -48.21 -2.39 -11.59
N LEU A 8 -47.47 -1.29 -11.43
CA LEU A 8 -46.07 -1.20 -11.91
C LEU A 8 -45.07 -1.89 -10.97
N ALA A 9 -45.47 -2.26 -9.76
CA ALA A 9 -44.63 -2.99 -8.81
C ALA A 9 -44.45 -4.48 -9.17
N ARG A 10 -45.21 -5.01 -10.14
CA ARG A 10 -45.26 -6.46 -10.46
C ARG A 10 -44.64 -6.89 -11.78
N ALA A 11 -44.03 -5.99 -12.56
CA ALA A 11 -43.39 -6.37 -13.82
C ALA A 11 -42.09 -5.60 -14.09
N VAL A 12 -41.29 -5.33 -13.06
CA VAL A 12 -39.88 -5.00 -13.28
C VAL A 12 -39.14 -6.32 -13.39
N PRO A 13 -38.66 -6.74 -14.59
CA PRO A 13 -37.88 -7.95 -14.71
C PRO A 13 -36.68 -7.86 -13.76
N THR A 14 -36.47 -8.90 -12.95
CA THR A 14 -35.25 -9.07 -12.17
C THR A 14 -34.09 -9.09 -13.16
N CYS A 15 -33.42 -7.95 -13.31
CA CYS A 15 -32.26 -7.87 -14.19
C CYS A 15 -31.16 -8.68 -13.53
N ASP A 16 -30.72 -9.72 -14.24
CA ASP A 16 -29.76 -10.72 -13.80
C ASP A 16 -28.53 -10.02 -13.19
N THR A 17 -28.39 -10.15 -11.87
CA THR A 17 -27.29 -9.59 -11.08
C THR A 17 -26.00 -10.34 -11.35
N ALA A 18 -25.59 -10.54 -12.62
CA ALA A 18 -24.35 -11.20 -13.01
C ALA A 18 -23.97 -12.41 -12.10
N GLY A 19 -24.92 -13.31 -11.84
CA GLY A 19 -24.71 -14.52 -11.02
C GLY A 19 -24.59 -14.30 -9.51
N MET A 20 -25.00 -13.16 -8.96
CA MET A 20 -24.98 -12.88 -7.52
C MET A 20 -26.32 -13.22 -6.85
N ASP A 21 -26.26 -14.07 -5.83
CA ASP A 21 -27.39 -14.43 -4.97
C ASP A 21 -27.99 -13.20 -4.26
N GLU A 22 -29.32 -13.06 -4.28
CA GLU A 22 -30.02 -11.90 -3.69
C GLU A 22 -29.83 -11.82 -2.18
N ASP A 23 -29.73 -12.95 -1.49
CA ASP A 23 -29.51 -12.98 -0.04
C ASP A 23 -28.10 -12.50 0.32
N SER A 24 -27.12 -12.85 -0.50
CA SER A 24 -25.76 -12.33 -0.43
C SER A 24 -25.70 -10.83 -0.67
N CYS A 25 -26.44 -10.32 -1.66
CA CYS A 25 -26.56 -8.88 -1.92
C CYS A 25 -27.22 -8.16 -0.73
N TRP A 26 -28.27 -8.74 -0.16
CA TRP A 26 -28.95 -8.18 1.00
C TRP A 26 -28.08 -8.17 2.25
N ALA A 27 -27.31 -9.24 2.49
CA ALA A 27 -26.35 -9.29 3.59
C ALA A 27 -25.25 -8.22 3.44
N ALA A 28 -24.80 -7.96 2.21
CA ALA A 28 -23.84 -6.89 1.93
C ALA A 28 -24.42 -5.49 2.22
N VAL A 29 -25.69 -5.23 1.88
CA VAL A 29 -26.39 -3.98 2.22
C VAL A 29 -26.53 -3.81 3.72
N GLN A 30 -26.95 -4.86 4.44
CA GLN A 30 -27.11 -4.81 5.89
C GLN A 30 -25.78 -4.50 6.61
N ARG A 31 -24.66 -5.05 6.12
CA ARG A 31 -23.32 -4.77 6.65
C ARG A 31 -22.70 -3.48 6.12
N ARG A 32 -23.33 -2.80 5.16
CA ARG A 32 -22.79 -1.64 4.43
C ARG A 32 -21.40 -1.94 3.85
N ASP A 33 -21.29 -3.11 3.25
CA ASP A 33 -20.02 -3.65 2.79
C ASP A 33 -19.52 -2.91 1.54
N ARG A 34 -18.43 -2.15 1.70
CA ARG A 34 -17.81 -1.39 0.62
C ARG A 34 -17.15 -2.27 -0.45
N ALA A 35 -16.87 -3.54 -0.17
CA ALA A 35 -16.29 -4.45 -1.16
C ALA A 35 -17.27 -4.78 -2.30
N PHE A 36 -18.56 -4.53 -2.08
CA PHE A 36 -19.63 -4.74 -3.05
C PHE A 36 -20.05 -3.46 -3.78
N ASP A 37 -19.50 -2.30 -3.41
CA ASP A 37 -19.73 -1.06 -4.16
C ASP A 37 -19.22 -1.22 -5.61
N GLY A 38 -20.09 -0.94 -6.58
CA GLY A 38 -19.77 -1.08 -8.01
C GLY A 38 -19.98 -2.49 -8.57
N ARG A 39 -20.37 -3.48 -7.75
CA ARG A 39 -20.80 -4.81 -8.21
C ARG A 39 -22.30 -4.88 -8.47
N PHE A 40 -23.09 -4.15 -7.68
CA PHE A 40 -24.53 -3.98 -7.87
C PHE A 40 -24.98 -2.67 -7.23
N VAL A 41 -26.20 -2.22 -7.56
CA VAL A 41 -26.91 -1.15 -6.88
C VAL A 41 -28.19 -1.66 -6.24
N THR A 42 -28.55 -1.05 -5.11
CA THR A 42 -29.76 -1.36 -4.35
C THR A 42 -30.84 -0.36 -4.73
N GLY A 43 -31.87 -0.80 -5.46
CA GLY A 43 -33.07 -0.02 -5.75
C GLY A 43 -34.11 -0.15 -4.64
N VAL A 44 -34.58 1.00 -4.14
CA VAL A 44 -35.59 1.10 -3.09
C VAL A 44 -36.89 1.60 -3.69
N LEU A 45 -37.82 0.67 -3.92
CA LEU A 45 -39.07 0.90 -4.66
C LEU A 45 -39.94 1.96 -4.01
N THR A 46 -40.06 1.97 -2.68
CA THR A 46 -40.90 2.93 -1.93
C THR A 46 -40.41 4.37 -2.02
N THR A 47 -39.12 4.59 -2.28
CA THR A 47 -38.55 5.94 -2.38
C THR A 47 -38.22 6.35 -3.81
N GLY A 48 -38.30 5.40 -4.75
CA GLY A 48 -37.85 5.59 -6.12
C GLY A 48 -36.35 5.88 -6.24
N ILE A 49 -35.52 5.40 -5.31
CA ILE A 49 -34.08 5.72 -5.26
C ILE A 49 -33.25 4.45 -5.39
N TYR A 50 -32.18 4.47 -6.19
CA TYR A 50 -31.13 3.47 -6.11
C TYR A 50 -29.85 4.00 -5.46
N CYS A 51 -29.19 3.15 -4.69
CA CYS A 51 -28.01 3.50 -3.91
C CYS A 51 -26.96 2.38 -3.92
N ARG A 52 -25.76 2.70 -3.42
CA ARG A 52 -24.67 1.73 -3.26
C ARG A 52 -24.92 0.83 -2.03
N PRO A 53 -24.39 -0.41 -2.01
CA PRO A 53 -24.49 -1.30 -0.85
C PRO A 53 -23.95 -0.67 0.44
N SER A 54 -22.89 0.13 0.35
CA SER A 54 -22.31 0.83 1.50
C SER A 54 -23.03 2.13 1.92
N CYS A 55 -24.16 2.47 1.30
CA CYS A 55 -24.82 3.75 1.52
C CYS A 55 -25.26 3.90 2.99
N ALA A 56 -24.90 5.03 3.60
CA ALA A 56 -25.27 5.35 4.99
C ALA A 56 -26.75 5.75 5.18
N ALA A 57 -27.57 5.60 4.15
CA ALA A 57 -29.02 5.77 4.26
C ALA A 57 -29.62 4.76 5.24
N ARG A 58 -30.78 5.10 5.79
CA ARG A 58 -31.53 4.16 6.65
C ARG A 58 -31.90 2.94 5.83
N HIS A 59 -31.72 1.74 6.39
CA HIS A 59 -32.03 0.52 5.66
C HIS A 59 -33.54 0.46 5.36
N PRO A 60 -33.92 0.26 4.09
CA PRO A 60 -35.30 0.00 3.71
C PRO A 60 -35.74 -1.38 4.22
N LYS A 61 -37.05 -1.67 4.18
CA LYS A 61 -37.55 -3.03 4.39
C LYS A 61 -37.15 -3.91 3.21
N ARG A 62 -36.76 -5.17 3.46
CA ARG A 62 -36.31 -6.13 2.43
C ARG A 62 -37.28 -6.25 1.26
N ASP A 63 -38.59 -6.26 1.53
CA ASP A 63 -39.64 -6.41 0.52
C ASP A 63 -39.62 -5.29 -0.53
N ASN A 64 -39.16 -4.10 -0.13
CA ASN A 64 -39.10 -2.90 -0.97
C ASN A 64 -37.77 -2.75 -1.71
N VAL A 65 -36.90 -3.77 -1.68
CA VAL A 65 -35.57 -3.74 -2.25
C VAL A 65 -35.49 -4.65 -3.47
N ARG A 66 -34.86 -4.13 -4.52
CA ARG A 66 -34.42 -4.88 -5.69
C ARG A 66 -32.95 -4.57 -5.95
N PHE A 67 -32.25 -5.53 -6.54
CA PHE A 67 -30.85 -5.36 -6.91
C PHE A 67 -30.73 -5.27 -8.43
N PHE A 68 -29.83 -4.42 -8.89
CA PHE A 68 -29.52 -4.23 -10.31
C PHE A 68 -28.02 -4.31 -10.48
N ALA A 69 -27.54 -4.84 -11.60
CA ALA A 69 -26.11 -4.93 -11.85
C ALA A 69 -25.50 -3.53 -12.00
N THR A 70 -26.22 -2.63 -12.66
CA THR A 70 -25.77 -1.26 -12.92
C THR A 70 -26.80 -0.19 -12.49
N GLY A 71 -26.31 1.03 -12.24
CA GLY A 71 -27.18 2.19 -12.02
C GLY A 71 -28.05 2.52 -13.25
N ALA A 72 -27.57 2.22 -14.46
CA ALA A 72 -28.31 2.42 -15.70
C ALA A 72 -29.54 1.49 -15.78
N GLU A 73 -29.40 0.22 -15.38
CA GLU A 73 -30.52 -0.71 -15.27
C GLU A 73 -31.54 -0.23 -14.24
N ALA A 74 -31.10 0.19 -13.06
CA ALA A 74 -32.00 0.74 -12.04
C ALA A 74 -32.72 2.01 -12.54
N ALA A 75 -32.04 2.87 -13.30
CA ALA A 75 -32.64 4.06 -13.88
C ALA A 75 -33.68 3.75 -14.96
N ALA A 76 -33.46 2.70 -15.77
CA ALA A 76 -34.40 2.24 -16.78
C ALA A 76 -35.73 1.77 -16.16
N THR A 77 -35.74 1.39 -14.88
CA THR A 77 -36.96 1.03 -14.13
C THR A 77 -37.61 2.21 -13.41
N GLY A 78 -37.20 3.44 -13.72
CA GLY A 78 -37.76 4.67 -13.14
C GLY A 78 -37.19 5.08 -11.78
N LEU A 79 -36.10 4.45 -11.32
CA LEU A 79 -35.43 4.84 -10.08
C LEU A 79 -34.43 5.98 -10.34
N ARG A 80 -34.28 6.90 -9.37
CA ARG A 80 -33.27 7.98 -9.45
C ARG A 80 -32.04 7.68 -8.59
N ALA A 81 -30.89 8.21 -9.00
CA ALA A 81 -29.67 8.08 -8.22
C ALA A 81 -29.80 8.72 -6.83
N CYS A 82 -29.30 8.02 -5.81
CA CYS A 82 -29.26 8.53 -4.46
C CYS A 82 -28.35 9.77 -4.36
N LEU A 83 -28.91 10.92 -4.01
CA LEU A 83 -28.16 12.17 -3.84
C LEU A 83 -27.14 12.15 -2.70
N ARG A 84 -27.26 11.20 -1.77
CA ARG A 84 -26.35 11.05 -0.63
C ARG A 84 -25.09 10.27 -1.01
N CYS A 85 -25.26 9.11 -1.65
CA CYS A 85 -24.13 8.27 -2.04
C CYS A 85 -23.71 8.46 -3.50
N LYS A 86 -24.43 9.25 -4.30
CA LYS A 86 -24.09 9.61 -5.69
C LYS A 86 -23.48 8.44 -6.47
N PRO A 87 -24.21 7.32 -6.62
CA PRO A 87 -23.67 6.08 -7.18
C PRO A 87 -23.05 6.28 -8.57
N ASP A 88 -23.71 7.07 -9.43
CA ASP A 88 -23.25 7.31 -10.79
C ASP A 88 -21.98 8.16 -10.88
N GLU A 89 -21.80 9.12 -9.97
CA GLU A 89 -20.58 9.94 -9.93
C GLU A 89 -19.37 9.08 -9.58
N VAL A 90 -19.52 8.13 -8.66
CA VAL A 90 -18.41 7.26 -8.23
C VAL A 90 -18.06 6.21 -9.27
N ALA A 91 -19.06 5.64 -9.97
CA ALA A 91 -18.82 4.71 -11.07
C ALA A 91 -18.10 5.42 -12.23
N ARG A 92 -18.59 6.61 -12.61
CA ARG A 92 -17.97 7.47 -13.63
C ARG A 92 -16.54 7.86 -13.27
N ASP A 93 -16.30 8.22 -12.00
CA ASP A 93 -14.99 8.54 -11.47
C ASP A 93 -13.99 7.37 -11.60
N ALA A 94 -14.44 6.14 -11.30
CA ALA A 94 -13.61 4.94 -11.40
C ALA A 94 -13.30 4.55 -12.85
N GLU A 95 -14.31 4.62 -13.73
CA GLU A 95 -14.15 4.37 -15.16
C GLU A 95 -13.22 5.40 -15.83
N ALA A 96 -13.35 6.67 -15.46
CA ALA A 96 -12.46 7.74 -15.90
C ALA A 96 -10.99 7.45 -15.52
N VAL A 97 -10.74 7.01 -14.28
CA VAL A 97 -9.39 6.65 -13.84
C VAL A 97 -8.84 5.44 -14.61
N ALA A 98 -9.66 4.40 -14.81
CA ALA A 98 -9.26 3.21 -15.56
C ALA A 98 -8.92 3.55 -17.02
N LYS A 99 -9.76 4.35 -17.69
CA LYS A 99 -9.53 4.82 -19.06
C LYS A 99 -8.26 5.65 -19.18
N ALA A 100 -8.00 6.55 -18.22
CA ALA A 100 -6.77 7.33 -18.21
C ALA A 100 -5.51 6.48 -17.97
N VAL A 101 -5.59 5.47 -17.11
CA VAL A 101 -4.50 4.50 -16.93
C VAL A 101 -4.20 3.77 -18.24
N ALA A 102 -5.23 3.33 -18.96
CA ALA A 102 -5.07 2.68 -20.26
C ALA A 102 -4.44 3.62 -21.31
N LEU A 103 -4.86 4.89 -21.37
CA LEU A 103 -4.27 5.89 -22.26
C LEU A 103 -2.80 6.16 -21.95
N ILE A 104 -2.45 6.27 -20.67
CA ILE A 104 -1.06 6.42 -20.24
C ILE A 104 -0.26 5.16 -20.60
N ALA A 105 -0.86 3.98 -20.52
CA ALA A 105 -0.24 2.70 -20.89
C ALA A 105 0.06 2.58 -22.38
N ALA A 106 -0.86 3.05 -23.24
CA ALA A 106 -0.75 2.97 -24.69
C ALA A 106 0.16 4.06 -25.31
N SER A 107 0.46 5.14 -24.58
CA SER A 107 1.22 6.27 -25.12
C SER A 107 2.72 6.12 -24.91
N GLU A 108 3.52 6.35 -25.96
CA GLU A 108 4.99 6.39 -25.90
C GLU A 108 5.53 7.61 -25.13
N SER A 109 4.85 8.75 -25.27
CA SER A 109 5.10 9.95 -24.47
C SER A 109 3.91 10.25 -23.57
N PRO A 110 4.15 10.67 -22.31
CA PRO A 110 3.08 10.91 -21.34
C PRO A 110 2.14 12.01 -21.85
N PRO A 111 0.83 11.72 -22.02
CA PRO A 111 -0.13 12.73 -22.45
C PRO A 111 -0.22 13.86 -21.40
N SER A 112 -0.49 15.08 -21.86
CA SER A 112 -0.72 16.20 -20.95
C SER A 112 -1.95 15.94 -20.07
N LEU A 113 -1.98 16.58 -18.89
CA LEU A 113 -3.14 16.52 -17.99
C LEU A 113 -4.43 16.93 -18.71
N ASP A 114 -4.35 17.96 -19.56
CA ASP A 114 -5.50 18.46 -20.32
C ASP A 114 -6.06 17.41 -21.27
N ARG A 115 -5.19 16.70 -22.00
CA ARG A 115 -5.62 15.59 -22.87
C ARG A 115 -6.21 14.42 -22.12
N LEU A 116 -5.64 14.07 -20.97
CA LEU A 116 -6.19 13.00 -20.13
C LEU A 116 -7.58 13.37 -19.62
N ALA A 117 -7.73 14.62 -19.15
CA ALA A 117 -8.98 15.14 -18.62
C ALA A 117 -10.07 15.23 -19.70
N GLU A 118 -9.72 15.71 -20.90
CA GLU A 118 -10.60 15.73 -22.08
C GLU A 118 -11.07 14.32 -22.45
N ALA A 119 -10.14 13.35 -22.51
CA ALA A 119 -10.46 11.97 -22.89
C ALA A 119 -11.40 11.24 -21.92
N VAL A 120 -11.50 11.72 -20.68
CA VAL A 120 -12.38 11.16 -19.64
C VAL A 120 -13.59 12.05 -19.32
N GLY A 121 -13.72 13.22 -19.96
CA GLY A 121 -14.85 14.13 -19.77
C GLY A 121 -14.84 14.95 -18.47
N TYR A 122 -13.66 15.26 -17.93
CA TYR A 122 -13.50 16.07 -16.72
C TYR A 122 -12.66 17.33 -16.99
N SER A 123 -12.79 18.36 -16.14
CA SER A 123 -11.85 19.48 -16.18
C SER A 123 -10.47 19.05 -15.66
N PRO A 124 -9.36 19.65 -16.12
CA PRO A 124 -7.99 19.25 -15.75
C PRO A 124 -7.77 19.21 -14.23
N PHE A 125 -8.22 20.25 -13.52
CA PHE A 125 -8.08 20.37 -12.08
C PHE A 125 -8.91 19.31 -11.32
N HIS A 126 -10.13 19.05 -11.78
CA HIS A 126 -11.00 18.04 -11.17
C HIS A 126 -10.44 16.64 -11.39
N PHE A 127 -10.03 16.33 -12.63
CA PHE A 127 -9.45 15.04 -12.97
C PHE A 127 -8.14 14.78 -12.21
N HIS A 128 -7.27 15.78 -12.07
CA HIS A 128 -6.04 15.66 -11.29
C HIS A 128 -6.31 15.23 -9.84
N ARG A 129 -7.29 15.86 -9.17
CA ARG A 129 -7.66 15.52 -7.79
C ARG A 129 -8.32 14.15 -7.70
N LEU A 130 -9.18 13.81 -8.66
CA LEU A 130 -9.83 12.50 -8.78
C LEU A 130 -8.80 11.39 -8.93
N PHE A 131 -7.89 11.51 -9.90
CA PHE A 131 -6.85 10.52 -10.18
C PHE A 131 -5.91 10.34 -8.99
N LYS A 132 -5.49 11.43 -8.34
CA LYS A 132 -4.66 11.38 -7.12
C LYS A 132 -5.37 10.72 -5.95
N ARG A 133 -6.67 10.94 -5.79
CA ARG A 133 -7.49 10.28 -4.77
C ARG A 133 -7.65 8.79 -5.03
N ALA A 134 -7.77 8.37 -6.29
CA ALA A 134 -8.00 6.97 -6.67
C ALA A 134 -6.71 6.14 -6.72
N THR A 135 -5.63 6.68 -7.29
CA THR A 135 -4.37 5.95 -7.52
C THR A 135 -3.30 6.24 -6.45
N GLY A 136 -3.52 7.28 -5.62
CA GLY A 136 -2.56 7.72 -4.62
C GLY A 136 -1.40 8.58 -5.16
N VAL A 137 -1.29 8.74 -6.48
CA VAL A 137 -0.25 9.52 -7.19
C VAL A 137 -0.86 10.41 -8.27
N THR A 138 -0.14 11.44 -8.73
CA THR A 138 -0.66 12.29 -9.81
C THR A 138 -0.62 11.58 -11.17
N PRO A 139 -1.42 11.99 -12.17
CA PRO A 139 -1.31 11.44 -13.53
C PRO A 139 0.10 11.52 -14.12
N ALA A 140 0.81 12.63 -13.86
CA ALA A 140 2.18 12.83 -14.31
C ALA A 140 3.17 11.87 -13.63
N ASP A 141 3.05 11.68 -12.31
CA ASP A 141 3.91 10.74 -11.57
C ASP A 141 3.64 9.30 -11.97
N TYR A 142 2.37 8.94 -12.21
CA TYR A 142 1.97 7.63 -12.71
C TYR A 142 2.57 7.33 -14.09
N ALA A 143 2.49 8.29 -15.02
CA ALA A 143 3.07 8.15 -16.35
C ALA A 143 4.61 8.07 -16.31
N ARG A 144 5.26 8.86 -15.43
CA ARG A 144 6.71 8.84 -15.22
C ARG A 144 7.18 7.48 -14.67
N ALA A 145 6.50 6.94 -13.66
CA ALA A 145 6.81 5.64 -13.07
C ALA A 145 6.66 4.50 -14.09
N ARG A 146 5.63 4.56 -14.93
CA ARG A 146 5.40 3.56 -15.98
C ARG A 146 6.48 3.61 -17.08
N ARG A 147 6.86 4.81 -17.51
CA ARG A 147 7.93 5.00 -18.52
C ARG A 147 9.28 4.52 -17.99
N ALA A 148 9.61 4.79 -16.73
CA ALA A 148 10.81 4.26 -16.10
C ALA A 148 10.82 2.72 -16.11
N GLY A 149 9.66 2.09 -15.86
CA GLY A 149 9.51 0.63 -15.94
C GLY A 149 9.57 0.07 -17.37
N GLN A 150 9.09 0.81 -18.39
CA GLN A 150 9.11 0.39 -19.78
C GLN A 150 10.50 0.58 -20.42
N MET A 151 11.19 1.67 -20.09
CA MET A 151 12.58 1.93 -20.44
C MET A 151 13.51 0.84 -19.89
N GLN A 152 13.28 0.36 -18.65
CA GLN A 152 14.02 -0.78 -18.11
C GLN A 152 13.84 -2.06 -18.92
N ARG A 153 12.62 -2.36 -19.41
CA ARG A 153 12.35 -3.55 -20.25
C ARG A 153 12.93 -3.42 -21.65
N SER A 154 12.97 -2.22 -22.22
CA SER A 154 13.62 -1.98 -23.52
C SER A 154 15.14 -2.01 -23.42
N LEU A 155 15.73 -1.58 -22.29
CA LEU A 155 17.16 -1.69 -22.00
C LEU A 155 17.62 -3.14 -21.70
N GLU A 156 16.70 -4.03 -21.36
CA GLU A 156 16.97 -5.48 -21.23
C GLU A 156 17.13 -6.19 -22.59
N ALA A 157 16.78 -5.54 -23.71
CA ALA A 157 16.76 -6.16 -25.04
C ALA A 157 18.05 -5.97 -25.87
N GLU A 158 18.92 -5.00 -25.57
CA GLU A 158 20.23 -4.87 -26.24
C GLU A 158 21.32 -4.32 -25.31
N PRO A 159 22.53 -4.93 -25.30
CA PRO A 159 23.65 -4.42 -24.52
C PRO A 159 24.47 -3.46 -25.40
N ARG A 160 24.46 -2.16 -25.07
CA ARG A 160 25.69 -1.38 -24.85
C ARG A 160 25.43 0.10 -24.50
N ILE A 161 26.06 0.45 -23.38
CA ILE A 161 26.73 1.71 -23.02
C ILE A 161 25.84 2.89 -22.62
N THR A 162 25.88 3.10 -21.30
CA THR A 162 25.82 4.36 -20.55
C THR A 162 26.10 5.61 -21.40
N ASP A 163 25.09 6.43 -21.64
CA ASP A 163 25.11 7.89 -21.46
C ASP A 163 23.74 8.49 -21.80
N ALA A 164 22.86 8.50 -20.81
CA ALA A 164 21.76 9.46 -20.73
C ALA A 164 21.42 9.66 -19.25
N ILE A 165 22.42 10.18 -18.52
CA ILE A 165 22.44 10.47 -17.09
C ILE A 165 21.66 11.74 -16.73
N TYR A 166 20.99 12.43 -17.66
CA TYR A 166 20.26 13.66 -17.38
C TYR A 166 18.90 13.66 -18.08
N ASP A 167 17.83 13.40 -17.32
CA ASP A 167 16.62 14.25 -17.31
C ASP A 167 15.51 13.63 -16.44
N ALA A 168 15.66 13.77 -15.13
CA ALA A 168 14.56 13.72 -14.19
C ALA A 168 14.61 15.04 -13.40
N GLY A 169 13.80 16.01 -13.84
CA GLY A 169 13.70 17.35 -13.28
C GLY A 169 13.35 17.39 -11.79
N TYR A 170 14.35 17.19 -10.95
CA TYR A 170 14.42 17.72 -9.60
C TYR A 170 15.24 19.01 -9.66
N SER A 171 14.63 20.09 -9.22
CA SER A 171 15.24 21.41 -9.13
C SER A 171 16.38 21.42 -8.10
N GLY A 172 17.61 21.25 -8.56
CA GLY A 172 18.81 21.82 -7.96
C GLY A 172 19.88 20.82 -7.47
N PRO A 173 21.19 21.03 -7.75
CA PRO A 173 22.20 19.97 -7.84
C PRO A 173 23.12 19.81 -6.60
N SER A 174 22.74 20.30 -5.41
CA SER A 174 23.68 20.49 -4.29
C SER A 174 23.47 19.60 -3.05
N ARG A 175 22.45 18.75 -3.01
CA ARG A 175 22.28 17.75 -1.92
C ARG A 175 22.08 16.31 -2.41
N PHE A 176 22.12 16.13 -3.73
CA PHE A 176 22.07 14.83 -4.39
C PHE A 176 23.46 14.15 -4.45
N TYR A 177 24.55 14.92 -4.25
CA TYR A 177 25.92 14.44 -4.48
C TYR A 177 26.80 14.28 -3.22
N ASP A 178 26.33 14.62 -2.01
CA ASP A 178 27.12 14.34 -0.80
C ASP A 178 27.05 12.86 -0.38
N ASP A 179 25.99 12.13 -0.73
CA ASP A 179 25.84 10.71 -0.37
C ASP A 179 26.06 9.73 -1.54
N ALA A 180 26.43 10.26 -2.71
CA ALA A 180 26.96 9.46 -3.82
C ALA A 180 28.38 8.89 -3.53
N LYS A 181 28.87 8.98 -2.29
CA LYS A 181 30.24 8.62 -1.87
C LYS A 181 30.40 7.35 -1.03
N ARG A 182 29.38 6.54 -0.73
CA ARG A 182 29.54 5.26 0.00
C ARG A 182 28.95 4.05 -0.73
N ARG A 183 29.69 3.62 -1.76
CA ARG A 183 29.30 2.62 -2.78
C ARG A 183 29.18 1.17 -2.28
N LEU A 184 28.18 0.48 -2.88
CA LEU A 184 27.97 -0.97 -3.13
C LEU A 184 27.04 -1.81 -2.23
N GLY A 185 25.80 -1.96 -2.70
CA GLY A 185 24.92 -3.11 -2.41
C GLY A 185 23.60 -3.00 -3.18
N MET A 186 22.51 -3.62 -2.73
CA MET A 186 21.44 -3.99 -3.65
C MET A 186 20.69 -2.79 -4.24
N THR A 187 20.74 -2.67 -5.57
CA THR A 187 20.04 -1.60 -6.28
C THR A 187 18.52 -1.78 -6.21
N PRO A 188 17.70 -0.71 -6.32
CA PRO A 188 16.24 -0.85 -6.38
C PRO A 188 15.74 -1.74 -7.53
N SER A 189 16.54 -1.90 -8.59
CA SER A 189 16.24 -2.83 -9.69
C SER A 189 16.47 -4.27 -9.29
N ALA A 190 17.60 -4.57 -8.63
CA ALA A 190 17.88 -5.89 -8.08
C ALA A 190 16.83 -6.29 -7.03
N TRP A 191 16.39 -5.37 -6.16
CA TRP A 191 15.29 -5.59 -5.21
C TRP A 191 13.98 -6.02 -5.89
N ARG A 192 13.57 -5.31 -6.94
CA ARG A 192 12.35 -5.65 -7.69
C ARG A 192 12.47 -6.98 -8.45
N ASN A 193 13.67 -7.30 -8.90
CA ASN A 193 13.98 -8.54 -9.62
C ASN A 193 14.38 -9.68 -8.68
N GLY A 194 13.93 -9.66 -7.42
CA GLY A 194 14.15 -10.75 -6.47
C GLY A 194 15.61 -10.97 -6.09
N GLY A 195 16.42 -9.92 -6.08
CA GLY A 195 17.85 -9.96 -5.73
C GLY A 195 18.78 -10.45 -6.85
N ARG A 196 18.33 -10.41 -8.11
CA ARG A 196 19.15 -10.83 -9.27
C ARG A 196 20.53 -10.16 -9.25
N GLY A 197 21.57 -10.98 -9.28
CA GLY A 197 22.98 -10.53 -9.31
C GLY A 197 23.55 -10.14 -7.95
N GLU A 198 22.80 -10.34 -6.87
CA GLU A 198 23.25 -10.10 -5.50
C GLU A 198 23.56 -11.40 -4.77
N THR A 199 24.52 -11.32 -3.86
CA THR A 199 24.80 -12.36 -2.87
C THR A 199 24.29 -11.90 -1.52
N ILE A 200 23.42 -12.69 -0.91
CA ILE A 200 22.90 -12.49 0.44
C ILE A 200 23.53 -13.53 1.33
N ARG A 201 24.29 -13.06 2.31
CA ARG A 201 24.88 -13.91 3.34
C ARG A 201 24.02 -13.88 4.57
N TRP A 202 23.84 -15.04 5.20
CA TRP A 202 22.98 -15.16 6.35
C TRP A 202 23.58 -16.02 7.46
N ALA A 203 23.28 -15.70 8.71
CA ALA A 203 23.64 -16.52 9.85
C ALA A 203 22.54 -16.42 10.92
N THR A 204 22.39 -17.44 11.74
CA THR A 204 21.56 -17.38 12.95
C THR A 204 22.40 -17.01 14.16
N ALA A 205 21.83 -16.23 15.07
CA ALA A 205 22.47 -15.87 16.33
C ALA A 205 21.47 -15.84 17.48
N GLU A 206 21.93 -16.23 18.67
CA GLU A 206 21.14 -16.15 19.89
C GLU A 206 21.10 -14.72 20.42
N THR A 207 19.90 -14.26 20.78
CA THR A 207 19.65 -12.95 21.40
C THR A 207 18.82 -13.14 22.66
N ASP A 208 18.72 -12.10 23.48
CA ASP A 208 17.84 -12.12 24.65
C ASP A 208 16.35 -12.28 24.27
N LEU A 209 16.01 -12.10 23.00
CA LEU A 209 14.67 -12.20 22.45
C LEU A 209 14.45 -13.52 21.70
N GLY A 210 15.40 -14.44 21.73
CA GLY A 210 15.39 -15.72 21.01
C GLY A 210 16.31 -15.73 19.79
N THR A 211 16.27 -16.82 19.04
CA THR A 211 17.11 -17.01 17.84
C THR A 211 16.71 -16.03 16.75
N MET A 212 17.69 -15.27 16.24
CA MET A 212 17.51 -14.30 15.18
C MET A 212 18.29 -14.73 13.94
N LEU A 213 17.62 -14.73 12.78
CA LEU A 213 18.26 -14.74 11.48
C LEU A 213 18.76 -13.34 11.16
N VAL A 214 20.05 -13.24 10.84
CA VAL A 214 20.71 -12.04 10.35
C VAL A 214 21.09 -12.31 8.90
N ALA A 215 20.60 -11.49 7.96
CA ALA A 215 20.98 -11.56 6.56
C ALA A 215 21.38 -10.20 6.02
N ALA A 216 22.46 -10.19 5.24
CA ALA A 216 23.10 -8.99 4.74
C ALA A 216 23.56 -9.16 3.30
N THR A 217 23.47 -8.07 2.55
CA THR A 217 24.16 -7.89 1.27
C THR A 217 25.55 -7.30 1.53
N LYS A 218 26.31 -7.03 0.47
CA LYS A 218 27.58 -6.27 0.57
C LYS A 218 27.41 -4.86 1.16
N ARG A 219 26.18 -4.31 1.16
CA ARG A 219 25.86 -2.99 1.71
C ARG A 219 25.65 -2.98 3.20
N GLY A 220 25.01 -4.02 3.72
CA GLY A 220 24.42 -3.99 5.04
C GLY A 220 23.26 -4.96 5.18
N ILE A 221 22.62 -4.87 6.34
CA ILE A 221 21.59 -5.79 6.81
C ILE A 221 20.31 -5.58 6.00
N CYS A 222 19.87 -6.61 5.29
CA CYS A 222 18.65 -6.59 4.49
C CYS A 222 17.48 -7.35 5.14
N ARG A 223 17.77 -8.23 6.10
CA ARG A 223 16.76 -8.94 6.89
C ARG A 223 17.25 -9.24 8.30
N LEU A 224 16.44 -8.91 9.29
CA LEU A 224 16.49 -9.40 10.67
C LEU A 224 15.12 -9.93 11.05
N SER A 225 15.06 -11.20 11.39
CA SER A 225 13.82 -11.86 11.78
C SER A 225 14.05 -12.88 12.87
N PHE A 226 13.05 -13.06 13.73
CA PHE A 226 13.09 -14.04 14.82
C PHE A 226 12.40 -15.33 14.38
N ASP A 227 12.93 -16.46 14.87
CA ASP A 227 12.35 -17.80 14.67
C ASP A 227 12.09 -18.14 13.19
N GLU A 228 12.90 -17.57 12.28
CA GLU A 228 12.86 -17.84 10.84
C GLU A 228 14.21 -18.42 10.39
N ASP A 229 14.18 -19.16 9.28
CA ASP A 229 15.34 -19.79 8.65
C ASP A 229 15.59 -19.24 7.23
N GLU A 230 16.55 -19.82 6.51
CA GLU A 230 16.92 -19.41 5.15
C GLU A 230 15.76 -19.43 4.14
N SER A 231 14.68 -20.18 4.38
CA SER A 231 13.54 -20.27 3.46
C SER A 231 12.88 -18.91 3.24
N VAL A 232 12.89 -18.03 4.25
CA VAL A 232 12.36 -16.66 4.12
C VAL A 232 13.17 -15.83 3.13
N LEU A 233 14.47 -16.10 3.04
CA LEU A 233 15.37 -15.43 2.10
C LEU A 233 15.10 -15.91 0.68
N HIS A 234 14.93 -17.22 0.47
CA HIS A 234 14.59 -17.77 -0.85
C HIS A 234 13.24 -17.26 -1.37
N ARG A 235 12.24 -17.15 -0.49
CA ARG A 235 10.93 -16.59 -0.85
C ARG A 235 11.02 -15.11 -1.23
N ARG A 236 11.85 -14.35 -0.52
CA ARG A 236 11.97 -12.90 -0.70
C ARG A 236 12.90 -12.50 -1.84
N PHE A 237 13.97 -13.25 -2.01
CA PHE A 237 15.04 -13.01 -2.97
C PHE A 237 15.25 -14.23 -3.87
N PRO A 238 14.22 -14.63 -4.65
CA PRO A 238 14.26 -15.87 -5.43
C PRO A 238 15.35 -15.91 -6.52
N ASN A 239 15.94 -14.78 -6.87
CA ASN A 239 16.99 -14.66 -7.89
C ASN A 239 18.35 -14.25 -7.31
N ALA A 240 18.50 -14.16 -5.98
CA ALA A 240 19.78 -13.92 -5.32
C ALA A 240 20.54 -15.22 -5.08
N ALA A 241 21.88 -15.13 -5.01
CA ALA A 241 22.69 -16.18 -4.42
C ALA A 241 22.56 -16.08 -2.89
N ILE A 242 22.06 -17.13 -2.24
CA ILE A 242 21.89 -17.19 -0.79
C ILE A 242 22.96 -18.12 -0.24
N GLU A 243 23.81 -17.61 0.65
CA GLU A 243 24.98 -18.29 1.17
C GLU A 243 25.00 -18.21 2.70
N HIS A 244 25.39 -19.29 3.38
CA HIS A 244 25.63 -19.22 4.81
C HIS A 244 26.83 -18.31 5.10
N GLY A 245 26.69 -17.44 6.09
CA GLY A 245 27.69 -16.50 6.54
C GLY A 245 28.86 -17.23 7.18
N GLY A 246 30.05 -17.03 6.63
CA GLY A 246 31.31 -17.49 7.23
C GLY A 246 31.90 -16.46 8.19
N ALA A 247 33.21 -16.55 8.41
CA ALA A 247 33.95 -15.63 9.29
C ALA A 247 33.78 -14.15 8.91
N GLU A 248 33.56 -13.84 7.63
CA GLU A 248 33.31 -12.49 7.12
C GLU A 248 32.08 -11.81 7.73
N MET A 249 31.09 -12.60 8.18
CA MET A 249 29.84 -12.08 8.74
C MET A 249 29.84 -12.01 10.27
N ALA A 250 30.83 -12.64 10.93
CA ALA A 250 30.85 -12.81 12.38
C ALA A 250 30.81 -11.47 13.14
N GLU A 251 31.55 -10.46 12.66
CA GLU A 251 31.58 -9.14 13.29
C GLU A 251 30.25 -8.39 13.12
N LEU A 252 29.62 -8.47 11.94
CA LEU A 252 28.32 -7.89 11.69
C LEU A 252 27.25 -8.53 12.58
N VAL A 253 27.26 -9.86 12.70
CA VAL A 253 26.35 -10.61 13.57
C VAL A 253 26.54 -10.20 15.03
N ARG A 254 27.78 -10.16 15.52
CA ARG A 254 28.10 -9.76 16.91
C ARG A 254 27.57 -8.37 17.23
N ARG A 255 27.81 -7.39 16.35
CA ARG A 255 27.30 -6.02 16.53
C ARG A 255 25.78 -5.95 16.43
N THR A 256 25.16 -6.75 15.56
CA THR A 256 23.71 -6.86 15.44
C THR A 256 23.09 -7.40 16.72
N VAL A 257 23.62 -8.49 17.28
CA VAL A 257 23.17 -9.06 18.56
C VAL A 257 23.29 -8.01 19.68
N ALA A 258 24.40 -7.29 19.74
CA ALA A 258 24.58 -6.22 20.73
C ALA A 258 23.52 -5.11 20.59
N ALA A 259 23.21 -4.67 19.37
CA ALA A 259 22.18 -3.66 19.12
C ALA A 259 20.76 -4.17 19.42
N VAL A 260 20.47 -5.43 19.12
CA VAL A 260 19.17 -6.06 19.42
C VAL A 260 18.96 -6.24 20.92
N ASN A 261 20.02 -6.58 21.66
CA ASN A 261 19.97 -6.74 23.11
C ASN A 261 19.94 -5.39 23.85
N ALA A 262 20.47 -4.32 23.28
CA ALA A 262 20.43 -2.97 23.85
C ALA A 262 19.74 -1.97 22.90
N PRO A 263 18.42 -2.15 22.62
CA PRO A 263 17.68 -1.33 21.65
C PRO A 263 17.56 0.15 22.04
N GLU A 264 17.83 0.49 23.30
CA GLU A 264 17.90 1.85 23.81
C GLU A 264 19.16 2.60 23.36
N LYS A 265 20.22 1.88 22.99
CA LYS A 265 21.49 2.47 22.59
C LYS A 265 21.49 2.75 21.09
N PRO A 266 22.07 3.88 20.65
CA PRO A 266 22.24 4.12 19.23
C PRO A 266 23.18 3.08 18.62
N HIS A 267 22.92 2.72 17.36
CA HIS A 267 23.80 1.87 16.55
C HIS A 267 24.08 2.54 15.21
N ASP A 268 25.20 2.15 14.60
CA ASP A 268 25.68 2.61 13.29
C ASP A 268 25.69 1.46 12.25
N LEU A 269 24.98 0.36 12.55
CA LEU A 269 24.86 -0.78 11.64
C LEU A 269 24.29 -0.36 10.28
N PRO A 270 24.93 -0.75 9.17
CA PRO A 270 24.45 -0.40 7.85
C PRO A 270 23.19 -1.22 7.52
N LEU A 271 22.15 -0.53 7.04
CA LEU A 271 20.89 -1.13 6.62
C LEU A 271 20.75 -1.05 5.10
N ASP A 272 20.39 -2.17 4.48
CA ASP A 272 20.04 -2.25 3.05
C ASP A 272 18.58 -2.69 2.95
N VAL A 273 17.66 -1.74 3.18
CA VAL A 273 16.22 -2.02 3.16
C VAL A 273 15.55 -1.23 2.06
N HIS A 274 14.67 -1.90 1.33
CA HIS A 274 13.91 -1.29 0.25
C HIS A 274 12.45 -1.74 0.29
N GLY A 275 11.57 -0.83 -0.09
CA GLY A 275 10.13 -1.05 -0.13
C GLY A 275 9.47 -0.08 -1.09
N THR A 276 8.14 0.00 -1.02
CA THR A 276 7.44 1.10 -1.68
C THR A 276 7.85 2.44 -1.06
N ALA A 277 7.73 3.55 -1.81
CA ALA A 277 8.03 4.88 -1.30
C ALA A 277 7.28 5.21 0.01
N PHE A 278 6.06 4.67 0.18
CA PHE A 278 5.30 4.81 1.41
C PHE A 278 5.87 4.00 2.57
N GLN A 279 6.26 2.74 2.34
CA GLN A 279 6.92 1.91 3.37
C GLN A 279 8.24 2.54 3.81
N GLU A 280 9.09 2.97 2.87
CA GLU A 280 10.35 3.63 3.19
C GLU A 280 10.17 4.96 3.94
N ALA A 281 9.10 5.71 3.65
CA ALA A 281 8.74 6.89 4.44
C ALA A 281 8.33 6.51 5.86
N VAL A 282 7.49 5.47 6.03
CA VAL A 282 7.10 4.97 7.36
C VAL A 282 8.33 4.53 8.14
N TRP A 283 9.20 3.70 7.57
CA TRP A 283 10.41 3.19 8.25
C TRP A 283 11.40 4.30 8.65
N ARG A 284 11.48 5.38 7.87
CA ARG A 284 12.25 6.58 8.26
C ARG A 284 11.61 7.30 9.46
N GLU A 285 10.29 7.39 9.53
CA GLU A 285 9.61 7.94 10.71
C GLU A 285 9.74 7.03 11.93
N LEU A 286 9.75 5.70 11.76
CA LEU A 286 10.00 4.75 12.84
C LEU A 286 11.36 5.00 13.50
N GLN A 287 12.42 5.15 12.70
CA GLN A 287 13.78 5.39 13.19
C GLN A 287 13.94 6.71 13.96
N LYS A 288 13.01 7.66 13.80
CA LYS A 288 13.01 8.92 14.55
C LYS A 288 12.38 8.80 15.94
N ILE A 289 11.69 7.70 16.25
CA ILE A 289 11.06 7.51 17.56
C ILE A 289 12.17 7.23 18.58
N PRO A 290 12.38 8.08 19.60
CA PRO A 290 13.40 7.84 20.62
C PRO A 290 13.15 6.55 21.39
N ALA A 291 14.20 5.97 21.95
CA ALA A 291 14.05 4.84 22.86
C ALA A 291 13.20 5.24 24.08
N GLY A 292 12.34 4.34 24.54
CA GLY A 292 11.45 4.57 25.68
C GLY A 292 10.18 5.36 25.34
N GLU A 293 10.14 5.99 24.17
CA GLU A 293 8.95 6.64 23.63
C GLU A 293 8.13 5.72 22.73
N THR A 294 6.85 6.03 22.60
CA THR A 294 5.96 5.37 21.64
C THR A 294 5.24 6.39 20.76
N ARG A 295 4.79 5.92 19.59
CA ARG A 295 3.88 6.67 18.70
C ARG A 295 2.69 5.80 18.32
N SER A 296 1.57 6.41 18.00
CA SER A 296 0.43 5.70 17.44
C SER A 296 0.56 5.53 15.93
N TYR A 297 -0.11 4.52 15.36
CA TYR A 297 -0.21 4.38 13.90
C TYR A 297 -0.76 5.64 13.21
N ALA A 298 -1.64 6.38 13.90
CA ALA A 298 -2.19 7.64 13.38
C ALA A 298 -1.13 8.76 13.37
N GLN A 299 -0.30 8.84 14.41
CA GLN A 299 0.83 9.78 14.45
C GLN A 299 1.84 9.48 13.35
N ILE A 300 2.16 8.20 13.12
CA ILE A 300 3.04 7.81 12.01
C ILE A 300 2.44 8.18 10.66
N ALA A 301 1.16 7.89 10.43
CA ALA A 301 0.45 8.25 9.20
C ALA A 301 0.44 9.78 8.96
N ALA A 302 0.27 10.58 10.03
CA ALA A 302 0.36 12.02 9.95
C ALA A 302 1.79 12.51 9.65
N ALA A 303 2.81 11.93 10.30
CA ALA A 303 4.21 12.30 10.11
C ALA A 303 4.71 12.04 8.68
N VAL A 304 4.23 10.99 8.02
CA VAL A 304 4.50 10.73 6.59
C VAL A 304 3.66 11.58 5.62
N GLY A 305 2.89 12.55 6.13
CA GLY A 305 2.05 13.45 5.32
C GLY A 305 0.76 12.82 4.78
N ARG A 306 0.32 11.67 5.33
CA ARG A 306 -0.90 10.96 4.92
C ARG A 306 -1.79 10.59 6.11
N PRO A 307 -2.42 11.56 6.82
CA PRO A 307 -3.16 11.30 8.07
C PRO A 307 -4.27 10.24 7.95
N ALA A 308 -4.91 10.11 6.79
CA ALA A 308 -5.96 9.10 6.55
C ALA A 308 -5.41 7.67 6.36
N ALA A 309 -4.10 7.48 6.20
CA ALA A 309 -3.46 6.21 5.86
C ALA A 309 -3.06 5.36 7.07
N VAL A 310 -3.82 5.44 8.18
CA VAL A 310 -3.50 4.76 9.45
C VAL A 310 -3.31 3.25 9.29
N ARG A 311 -4.22 2.58 8.58
CA ARG A 311 -4.12 1.12 8.35
C ARG A 311 -2.91 0.76 7.50
N ALA A 312 -2.65 1.55 6.44
CA ALA A 312 -1.49 1.35 5.59
C ALA A 312 -0.17 1.56 6.35
N ALA A 313 -0.12 2.53 7.27
CA ALA A 313 1.02 2.72 8.16
C ALA A 313 1.22 1.51 9.09
N GLY A 314 0.13 0.91 9.58
CA GLY A 314 0.18 -0.35 10.32
C GLY A 314 0.73 -1.52 9.50
N THR A 315 0.27 -1.71 8.27
CA THR A 315 0.81 -2.71 7.34
C THR A 315 2.30 -2.47 7.08
N ALA A 316 2.70 -1.26 6.73
CA ALA A 316 4.10 -0.91 6.49
C ALA A 316 4.99 -1.11 7.74
N ASN A 317 4.47 -0.88 8.94
CA ASN A 317 5.15 -1.18 10.20
C ASN A 317 5.36 -2.69 10.39
N GLY A 318 4.37 -3.51 10.01
CA GLY A 318 4.46 -4.97 10.03
C GLY A 318 5.39 -5.54 8.96
N ASP A 319 5.46 -4.91 7.79
CA ASP A 319 6.36 -5.28 6.69
C ASP A 319 7.83 -4.88 6.93
N ASN A 320 8.17 -4.44 8.15
CA ASN A 320 9.54 -4.13 8.51
C ASN A 320 10.41 -5.41 8.45
N ASN A 321 11.50 -5.31 7.70
CA ASN A 321 12.39 -6.44 7.42
C ASN A 321 13.61 -6.48 8.31
N VAL A 322 13.90 -5.43 9.07
CA VAL A 322 15.02 -5.38 10.00
C VAL A 322 14.47 -5.07 11.39
N ALA A 323 13.90 -6.11 12.01
CA ALA A 323 13.31 -6.01 13.34
C ALA A 323 14.27 -5.37 14.34
N VAL A 324 13.72 -4.62 15.31
CA VAL A 324 14.46 -3.90 16.37
C VAL A 324 15.29 -2.72 15.86
N LEU A 325 16.15 -2.91 14.84
CA LEU A 325 16.96 -1.83 14.26
C LEU A 325 16.11 -0.75 13.58
N ILE A 326 15.06 -1.17 12.86
CA ILE A 326 13.93 -0.28 12.56
C ILE A 326 12.89 -0.55 13.65
N PRO A 327 12.61 0.43 14.54
CA PRO A 327 11.93 0.14 15.81
C PRO A 327 10.41 0.10 15.66
N CYS A 328 9.90 -0.85 14.87
CA CYS A 328 8.47 -1.06 14.66
C CYS A 328 7.70 -1.51 15.92
N HIS A 329 8.42 -1.94 16.96
CA HIS A 329 7.86 -2.22 18.30
C HIS A 329 7.47 -0.96 19.07
N ARG A 330 8.03 0.22 18.74
CA ARG A 330 7.68 1.52 19.36
C ARG A 330 6.34 2.09 18.90
N VAL A 331 5.65 1.42 17.97
CA VAL A 331 4.33 1.85 17.49
C VAL A 331 3.21 1.06 18.13
N ILE A 332 2.25 1.76 18.75
CA ILE A 332 1.11 1.17 19.48
C ILE A 332 -0.23 1.69 18.94
N ARG A 333 -1.35 1.13 19.41
CA ARG A 333 -2.67 1.66 19.07
C ARG A 333 -2.91 2.98 19.80
N THR A 334 -3.81 3.80 19.27
CA THR A 334 -4.17 5.11 19.87
C THR A 334 -4.79 4.97 21.26
N ASP A 335 -5.41 3.84 21.57
CA ASP A 335 -5.98 3.52 22.89
C ASP A 335 -4.92 3.07 23.92
N GLY A 336 -3.63 3.08 23.56
CA GLY A 336 -2.54 2.65 24.42
C GLY A 336 -2.30 1.14 24.42
N THR A 337 -3.15 0.33 23.78
CA THR A 337 -2.98 -1.12 23.71
C THR A 337 -1.87 -1.50 22.72
N LEU A 338 -1.23 -2.65 22.96
CA LEU A 338 -0.24 -3.19 22.04
C LEU A 338 -0.93 -3.62 20.74
N GLY A 339 -0.61 -2.93 19.65
CA GLY A 339 -0.90 -3.40 18.29
C GLY A 339 -0.11 -4.66 17.95
N GLY A 340 -0.54 -5.38 16.91
CA GLY A 340 0.17 -6.56 16.42
C GLY A 340 1.66 -6.33 16.18
N TYR A 341 2.44 -7.40 16.31
CA TYR A 341 3.88 -7.42 16.05
C TYR A 341 4.21 -8.70 15.27
N ALA A 342 5.02 -8.57 14.22
CA ALA A 342 5.32 -9.69 13.32
C ALA A 342 5.90 -10.91 14.06
N TYR A 343 6.63 -10.67 15.16
CA TYR A 343 7.31 -11.72 15.94
C TYR A 343 6.68 -11.97 17.32
N GLY A 344 5.42 -11.59 17.49
CA GLY A 344 4.65 -11.84 18.71
C GLY A 344 4.63 -10.70 19.74
N LEU A 345 3.53 -10.58 20.49
CA LEU A 345 3.34 -9.48 21.44
C LEU A 345 4.29 -9.53 22.63
N GLU A 346 4.70 -10.72 23.07
CA GLU A 346 5.64 -10.91 24.18
C GLU A 346 6.98 -10.21 23.93
N ARG A 347 7.55 -10.39 22.71
CA ARG A 347 8.80 -9.71 22.32
C ARG A 347 8.65 -8.20 22.30
N LYS A 348 7.53 -7.70 21.76
CA LYS A 348 7.23 -6.27 21.72
C LYS A 348 7.14 -5.68 23.13
N GLU A 349 6.48 -6.37 24.05
CA GLU A 349 6.39 -5.94 25.44
C GLU A 349 7.76 -5.94 26.13
N LYS A 350 8.56 -6.99 25.93
CA LYS A 350 9.92 -7.08 26.49
C LYS A 350 10.83 -5.95 26.00
N LEU A 351 10.79 -5.63 24.70
CA LEU A 351 11.52 -4.51 24.11
C LEU A 351 11.10 -3.17 24.73
N LEU A 352 9.79 -2.88 24.76
CA LEU A 352 9.27 -1.63 25.34
C LEU A 352 9.61 -1.48 26.82
N ARG A 353 9.54 -2.58 27.59
CA ARG A 353 9.89 -2.58 29.01
C ARG A 353 11.39 -2.31 29.22
N ARG A 354 12.25 -2.93 28.41
CA ARG A 354 13.70 -2.72 28.48
C ARG A 354 14.07 -1.28 28.16
N GLU A 355 13.52 -0.71 27.10
CA GLU A 355 13.76 0.68 26.74
C GLU A 355 13.28 1.64 27.83
N LYS A 356 12.12 1.39 28.47
CA LYS A 356 11.64 2.23 29.58
C LYS A 356 12.48 2.12 30.85
N ALA A 357 13.06 0.95 31.13
CA ALA A 357 13.88 0.74 32.32
C ALA A 357 15.25 1.44 32.21
N ASN A 358 15.73 1.67 30.98
CA ASN A 358 17.05 2.22 30.68
C ASN A 358 17.00 3.63 30.05
N ALA A 359 15.82 4.26 29.97
CA ALA A 359 15.59 5.59 29.37
C ALA A 359 15.86 6.75 30.33
#